data_AF-A0A3M7N3Z9-F1
#
_entry.id   AF-A0A3M7N3Z9-F1
#
_cell.length_a   1.000
_cell.length_b   1.000
_cell.length_c   1.000
_cell.angle_alpha   90.00
_cell.angle_beta   90.00
_cell.angle_gamma   90.00
#
_symmetry.space_group_name_H-M   'P 1'
#
loop_
_entity.id
_entity.type
_entity.pdbx_description
1 polymer ?
#
loop_
_entity_poly.entity_id
_entity_poly.type
_entity_poly.pdbx_seq_one_letter_code
_entity_poly.pdbx_strand_id
1 'polypeptide(L)'
;MSTSDYIDIDSLTSDDFSPYDHAAALIQRSNNPADPSVDLNTALSRALFDLQEIDSHIHTLTSRSALEILTYTRTQNEAAQRILDRVEEERGRLNASYARLQQEVLGRYERASTAKLNSTRSWQVLQLGRQVQRVLALARQFETAIADSGLGAGRVGKEDHQALVRATRLILAFRELMATPQAAEVGQVNLVKTIRGRVFEDGEARVLDFARRTVREFSTSSSPGGSTPSNGTFKGNEGNSSRFTSACHILYLLSPAPRIDGAKMTQTDFEPEYLLRALQSYLQSAITSSSAAIGRALGQLPLLERTTVEVSARCQNIVVLETLLGRITAPAHPLLQPAAPRHRRLEPTAAHGRRKKQHKTGREKQP
;
A
#
# COMPACT_ATOMS: atom_id res chain seq x y z
N MET A 1 -58.23 33.33 65.38
CA MET A 1 -59.43 33.09 66.22
C MET A 1 -59.82 31.65 65.97
N SER A 2 -59.60 30.79 66.96
CA SER A 2 -59.89 29.35 66.88
C SER A 2 -61.40 29.15 66.96
N THR A 3 -62.03 28.79 65.83
CA THR A 3 -63.31 28.09 65.85
C THR A 3 -62.98 26.66 66.24
N SER A 4 -63.59 26.17 67.31
CA SER A 4 -63.55 24.74 67.62
C SER A 4 -64.45 24.07 66.59
N ASP A 5 -63.85 23.57 65.50
CA ASP A 5 -64.60 22.92 64.43
C ASP A 5 -65.22 21.64 64.98
N TYR A 6 -66.53 21.49 64.81
CA TYR A 6 -67.31 20.35 65.30
C TYR A 6 -67.03 19.06 64.50
N ILE A 7 -66.36 19.20 63.35
CA ILE A 7 -65.92 18.12 62.45
C ILE A 7 -64.40 18.19 62.28
N ASP A 8 -63.74 17.04 62.34
CA ASP A 8 -62.32 16.89 62.00
C ASP A 8 -62.14 16.82 60.48
N ILE A 9 -62.06 17.98 59.84
CA ILE A 9 -61.95 18.13 58.37
C ILE A 9 -60.64 17.53 57.84
N ASP A 10 -59.56 17.52 58.64
CA ASP A 10 -58.25 16.98 58.25
C ASP A 10 -58.33 15.46 58.06
N SER A 11 -59.11 14.76 58.90
CA SER A 11 -59.37 13.33 58.73
C SER A 11 -60.15 13.01 57.44
N LEU A 12 -61.09 13.88 57.05
CA LEU A 12 -61.95 13.74 55.87
C LEU A 12 -61.26 14.10 54.55
N THR A 13 -60.22 14.93 54.60
CA THR A 13 -59.47 15.40 53.42
C THR A 13 -58.15 14.66 53.19
N SER A 14 -57.82 13.72 54.07
CA SER A 14 -56.64 12.86 53.93
C SER A 14 -56.73 11.96 52.70
N ASP A 15 -55.59 11.69 52.06
CA ASP A 15 -55.49 10.82 50.88
C ASP A 15 -55.92 9.37 51.19
N ASP A 16 -55.92 8.97 52.47
CA ASP A 16 -56.30 7.64 52.96
C ASP A 16 -57.78 7.54 53.38
N PHE A 17 -58.59 8.59 53.15
CA PHE A 17 -59.99 8.60 53.57
C PHE A 17 -60.84 7.56 52.82
N SER A 18 -61.42 6.62 53.58
CA SER A 18 -62.34 5.59 53.09
C SER A 18 -63.78 5.88 53.57
N PRO A 19 -64.73 6.14 52.66
CA PRO A 19 -66.13 6.41 53.03
C PRO A 19 -66.79 5.25 53.79
N TYR A 20 -66.38 4.01 53.49
CA TYR A 20 -66.94 2.80 54.10
C TYR A 20 -66.49 2.63 55.55
N ASP A 21 -65.21 2.89 55.83
CA ASP A 21 -64.66 2.76 57.18
C ASP A 21 -65.16 3.89 58.09
N HIS A 22 -65.30 5.10 57.54
CA HIS A 22 -65.94 6.21 58.24
C HIS A 22 -67.40 5.91 58.58
N ALA A 23 -68.18 5.38 57.63
CA ALA A 23 -69.56 4.96 57.89
C ALA A 23 -69.65 3.83 58.92
N ALA A 24 -68.75 2.84 58.86
CA ALA A 24 -68.68 1.76 59.84
C ALA A 24 -68.34 2.27 61.25
N ALA A 25 -67.38 3.18 61.37
CA ALA A 25 -67.01 3.82 62.63
C ALA A 25 -68.16 4.67 63.21
N LEU A 26 -68.92 5.38 62.35
CA LEU A 26 -70.11 6.13 62.77
C LEU A 26 -71.21 5.22 63.33
N ILE A 27 -71.50 4.10 62.67
CA ILE A 27 -72.49 3.11 63.13
C ILE A 27 -72.05 2.49 64.47
N GLN A 28 -70.76 2.16 64.61
CA GLN A 28 -70.21 1.63 65.85
C GLN A 28 -70.22 2.65 66.99
N ARG A 29 -70.04 3.94 66.70
CA ARG A 29 -70.05 5.02 67.68
C ARG A 29 -71.46 5.42 68.12
N SER A 30 -72.46 5.30 67.24
CA SER A 30 -73.85 5.68 67.55
C SER A 30 -74.65 4.59 68.27
N ASN A 31 -74.20 3.34 68.22
CA ASN A 31 -74.93 2.19 68.77
C ASN A 31 -74.24 1.64 70.02
N ASN A 32 -75.04 1.25 71.03
CA ASN A 32 -74.54 0.56 72.22
C ASN A 32 -74.49 -0.96 71.94
N PRO A 33 -73.36 -1.67 72.21
CA PRO A 33 -73.26 -3.11 71.97
C PRO A 33 -74.22 -3.97 72.81
N ALA A 34 -74.93 -3.38 73.79
CA ALA A 34 -75.91 -4.07 74.61
C ALA A 34 -77.35 -4.03 74.06
N ASP A 35 -77.64 -3.24 73.02
CA ASP A 35 -78.99 -3.13 72.45
C ASP A 35 -79.27 -4.22 71.38
N PRO A 36 -80.47 -4.84 71.37
CA PRO A 36 -80.78 -5.96 70.47
C PRO A 36 -81.11 -5.57 69.02
N SER A 37 -81.22 -4.27 68.70
CA SER A 37 -81.49 -3.78 67.34
C SER A 37 -80.61 -2.59 67.02
N VAL A 38 -79.97 -2.61 65.84
CA VAL A 38 -79.11 -1.51 65.36
C VAL A 38 -79.96 -0.33 64.92
N ASP A 39 -79.75 0.83 65.52
CA ASP A 39 -80.37 2.08 65.11
C ASP A 39 -79.52 2.77 64.04
N LEU A 40 -80.02 2.72 62.80
CA LEU A 40 -79.41 3.39 61.65
C LEU A 40 -79.87 4.83 61.49
N ASN A 41 -81.00 5.22 62.09
CA ASN A 41 -81.55 6.56 61.93
C ASN A 41 -80.69 7.59 62.65
N THR A 42 -80.13 7.24 63.81
CA THR A 42 -79.22 8.12 64.56
C THR A 42 -77.89 8.32 63.81
N ALA A 43 -77.30 7.27 63.24
CA ALA A 43 -76.07 7.39 62.43
C ALA A 43 -76.31 8.19 61.13
N LEU A 44 -77.43 7.95 60.46
CA LEU A 44 -77.79 8.65 59.22
C LEU A 44 -78.07 10.13 59.48
N SER A 45 -78.84 10.46 60.51
CA SER A 45 -79.12 11.85 60.86
C SER A 45 -77.82 12.59 61.20
N ARG A 46 -76.91 11.95 61.93
CA ARG A 46 -75.59 12.53 62.22
C ARG A 46 -74.77 12.80 60.94
N ALA A 47 -74.69 11.84 60.02
CA ALA A 47 -73.97 12.03 58.76
C ALA A 47 -74.60 13.14 57.88
N LEU A 48 -75.93 13.27 57.89
CA LEU A 48 -76.61 14.37 57.19
C LEU A 48 -76.31 15.73 57.81
N PHE A 49 -76.27 15.82 59.14
CA PHE A 49 -75.85 17.04 59.83
C PHE A 49 -74.40 17.40 59.50
N ASP A 50 -73.50 16.42 59.52
CA ASP A 50 -72.09 16.64 59.19
C ASP A 50 -71.94 17.11 57.72
N LEU A 51 -72.70 16.54 56.78
CA LEU A 51 -72.72 16.97 55.37
C LEU A 51 -73.26 18.41 55.20
N GLN A 52 -74.35 18.74 55.89
CA GLN A 52 -74.92 20.09 55.86
C GLN A 52 -73.94 21.13 56.41
N GLU A 53 -73.18 20.76 57.45
CA GLU A 53 -72.16 21.63 58.02
C GLU A 53 -70.96 21.80 57.10
N ILE A 54 -70.47 20.72 56.47
CA ILE A 54 -69.42 20.81 55.44
C ILE A 54 -69.87 21.70 54.27
N ASP A 55 -71.11 21.53 53.78
CA ASP A 55 -71.64 22.35 52.69
C ASP A 55 -71.76 23.82 53.10
N SER A 56 -72.26 24.10 54.32
CA SER A 56 -72.30 25.46 54.87
C SER A 56 -70.91 26.06 55.02
N HIS A 57 -69.94 25.24 55.44
CA HIS A 57 -68.55 25.66 55.61
C HIS A 57 -67.86 25.92 54.28
N ILE A 58 -68.00 25.04 53.28
CA ILE A 58 -67.53 25.25 51.91
C ILE A 58 -68.20 26.49 51.32
N HIS A 59 -69.51 26.65 51.50
CA HIS A 59 -70.21 27.83 50.99
C HIS A 59 -69.68 29.11 51.64
N THR A 60 -69.48 29.11 52.97
CA THR A 60 -68.94 30.26 53.71
C THR A 60 -67.51 30.57 53.33
N LEU A 61 -66.63 29.56 53.22
CA LEU A 61 -65.26 29.72 52.78
C LEU A 61 -65.20 30.21 51.33
N THR A 62 -65.96 29.59 50.43
CA THR A 62 -65.97 29.96 49.01
C THR A 62 -66.54 31.36 48.81
N SER A 63 -67.61 31.74 49.52
CA SER A 63 -68.18 33.09 49.40
C SER A 63 -67.31 34.16 50.06
N ARG A 64 -66.67 33.86 51.20
CA ARG A 64 -65.77 34.78 51.91
C ARG A 64 -64.41 34.95 51.22
N SER A 65 -63.85 33.87 50.67
CA SER A 65 -62.53 33.83 50.01
C SER A 65 -62.62 33.70 48.49
N ALA A 66 -63.79 33.88 47.89
CA ALA A 66 -64.01 33.78 46.44
C ALA A 66 -63.00 34.61 45.64
N LEU A 67 -62.75 35.83 46.11
CA LEU A 67 -61.77 36.72 45.49
C LEU A 67 -60.35 36.17 45.62
N GLU A 68 -59.97 35.64 46.78
CA GLU A 68 -58.63 35.07 47.01
C GLU A 68 -58.39 33.85 46.12
N ILE A 69 -59.35 32.93 46.02
CA ILE A 69 -59.27 31.73 45.16
C ILE A 69 -59.16 32.13 43.68
N LEU A 70 -59.97 33.10 43.23
CA LEU A 70 -59.89 33.62 41.86
C LEU A 70 -58.56 34.32 41.60
N THR A 71 -58.04 35.11 42.54
CA THR A 71 -56.73 35.75 42.40
C THR A 71 -55.61 34.72 42.37
N TYR A 72 -55.64 33.72 43.24
CA TYR A 72 -54.65 32.64 43.26
C TYR A 72 -54.63 31.89 41.92
N THR A 73 -55.80 31.41 41.47
CA THR A 73 -55.93 30.69 40.20
C THR A 73 -55.48 31.56 39.01
N ARG A 74 -55.83 32.85 39.03
CA ARG A 74 -55.37 33.80 38.01
C ARG A 74 -53.86 33.96 38.03
N THR A 75 -53.24 34.17 39.19
CA THR A 75 -51.78 34.33 39.30
C THR A 75 -51.02 33.07 38.90
N GLN A 76 -51.55 31.89 39.23
CA GLN A 76 -50.94 30.62 38.84
C GLN A 76 -51.05 30.38 37.33
N ASN A 77 -52.20 30.72 36.73
CA ASN A 77 -52.36 30.64 35.27
C ASN A 77 -51.44 31.65 34.54
N GLU A 78 -51.38 32.90 35.03
CA GLU A 78 -50.46 33.91 34.48
C GLU A 78 -48.98 33.50 34.62
N ALA A 79 -48.60 32.86 35.72
CA ALA A 79 -47.25 32.33 35.90
C ALA A 79 -46.95 31.16 34.97
N ALA A 80 -47.89 30.22 34.82
CA ALA A 80 -47.75 29.08 33.92
C ALA A 80 -47.62 29.53 32.46
N GLN A 81 -48.42 30.51 32.04
CA GLN A 81 -48.34 31.10 30.70
C GLN A 81 -46.96 31.73 30.45
N ARG A 82 -46.43 32.53 31.38
CA ARG A 82 -45.08 33.12 31.25
C ARG A 82 -43.98 32.05 31.14
N ILE A 83 -44.13 30.93 31.82
CA ILE A 83 -43.16 29.82 31.73
C ILE A 83 -43.27 29.15 30.36
N LEU A 84 -44.49 28.87 29.89
CA LEU A 84 -44.72 28.28 28.57
C LEU A 84 -44.17 29.19 27.46
N ASP A 85 -44.44 30.48 27.50
CA ASP A 85 -43.94 31.45 26.53
C ASP A 85 -42.40 31.44 26.45
N ARG A 86 -41.72 31.40 27.60
CA ARG A 86 -40.26 31.30 27.66
C ARG A 86 -39.74 29.98 27.10
N VAL A 87 -40.40 28.86 27.42
CA VAL A 87 -40.01 27.54 26.92
C VAL A 87 -40.21 27.45 25.41
N GLU A 88 -41.28 28.02 24.89
CA GLU A 88 -41.54 28.10 23.44
C GLU A 88 -40.51 28.98 22.74
N GLU A 89 -40.14 30.12 23.34
CA GLU A 89 -39.08 30.98 22.82
C GLU A 89 -37.73 30.25 22.78
N GLU A 90 -37.34 29.58 23.87
CA GLU A 90 -36.09 28.82 23.94
C GLU A 90 -36.09 27.62 22.99
N ARG A 91 -37.22 26.93 22.83
CA ARG A 91 -37.38 25.88 21.81
C ARG A 91 -37.19 26.45 20.41
N GLY A 92 -37.78 27.61 20.12
CA GLY A 92 -37.62 28.31 18.85
C GLY A 92 -36.15 28.68 18.58
N ARG A 93 -35.47 29.24 19.59
CA ARG A 93 -34.03 29.58 19.54
C ARG A 93 -33.18 28.34 19.29
N LEU A 94 -33.43 27.25 20.01
CA LEU A 94 -32.69 26.00 19.85
C LEU A 94 -32.87 25.42 18.44
N ASN A 95 -34.10 25.37 17.95
CA ASN A 95 -34.39 24.84 16.61
C ASN A 95 -33.74 25.69 15.51
N ALA A 96 -33.76 27.02 15.64
CA ALA A 96 -33.06 27.92 14.73
C ALA A 96 -31.53 27.74 14.79
N SER A 97 -30.97 27.58 15.99
CA SER A 97 -29.54 27.34 16.17
C SER A 97 -29.11 26.00 15.57
N TYR A 98 -29.93 24.95 15.72
CA TYR A 98 -29.70 23.64 15.14
C TYR A 98 -29.77 23.69 13.62
N ALA A 99 -30.77 24.35 13.04
CA ALA A 99 -30.89 24.52 11.60
C ALA A 99 -29.66 25.23 10.99
N ARG A 100 -29.14 26.27 11.68
CA ARG A 100 -27.89 26.94 11.29
C ARG A 100 -26.69 26.01 11.38
N LEU A 101 -26.54 25.30 12.51
CA LEU A 101 -25.43 24.36 12.71
C LEU A 101 -25.46 23.23 11.67
N GLN A 102 -26.64 22.72 11.33
CA GLN A 102 -26.81 21.70 10.31
C GLN A 102 -26.31 22.18 8.94
N GLN A 103 -26.69 23.38 8.51
CA GLN A 103 -26.25 23.93 7.24
C GLN A 103 -24.75 24.27 7.22
N GLU A 104 -24.25 24.86 8.30
CA GLU A 104 -22.86 25.31 8.38
C GLU A 104 -21.89 24.16 8.60
N VAL A 105 -22.22 23.18 9.44
CA VAL A 105 -21.31 22.09 9.80
C VAL A 105 -21.47 20.89 8.88
N LEU A 106 -22.69 20.35 8.73
CA LEU A 106 -22.87 19.15 7.89
C LEU A 106 -22.60 19.48 6.43
N GLY A 107 -23.13 20.61 5.94
CA GLY A 107 -22.88 21.05 4.57
C GLY A 107 -21.39 21.29 4.26
N ARG A 108 -20.61 21.80 5.23
CA ARG A 108 -19.14 21.93 5.05
C ARG A 108 -18.44 20.58 5.17
N TYR A 109 -18.89 19.70 6.05
CA TYR A 109 -18.31 18.36 6.20
C TYR A 109 -18.48 17.52 4.94
N GLU A 110 -19.66 17.53 4.31
CA GLU A 110 -19.90 16.82 3.04
C GLU A 110 -19.04 17.36 1.90
N ARG A 111 -18.87 18.68 1.81
CA ARG A 111 -17.94 19.29 0.84
C ARG A 111 -16.49 18.92 1.14
N ALA A 112 -16.10 18.87 2.41
CA ALA A 112 -14.76 18.46 2.80
C ALA A 112 -14.51 16.96 2.51
N SER A 113 -15.49 16.10 2.73
CA SER A 113 -15.37 14.66 2.49
C SER A 113 -15.26 14.35 0.99
N THR A 114 -16.06 15.03 0.16
CA THR A 114 -15.97 14.95 -1.31
C THR A 114 -14.64 15.52 -1.82
N ALA A 115 -14.18 16.65 -1.29
CA ALA A 115 -12.87 17.21 -1.62
C ALA A 115 -11.72 16.27 -1.24
N LYS A 116 -11.79 15.62 -0.07
CA LYS A 116 -10.81 14.61 0.36
C LYS A 116 -10.80 13.41 -0.60
N LEU A 117 -11.98 12.88 -0.94
CA LEU A 117 -12.11 11.75 -1.88
C LEU A 117 -11.52 12.10 -3.26
N ASN A 118 -11.86 13.28 -3.77
CA ASN A 118 -11.34 13.77 -5.04
C ASN A 118 -9.82 13.94 -4.99
N SER A 119 -9.29 14.51 -3.91
CA SER A 119 -7.83 14.67 -3.72
C SER A 119 -7.10 13.33 -3.67
N THR A 120 -7.64 12.33 -2.96
CA THR A 120 -7.06 10.99 -2.90
C THR A 120 -7.05 10.33 -4.28
N ARG A 121 -8.15 10.43 -5.03
CA ARG A 121 -8.24 9.91 -6.40
C ARG A 121 -7.27 10.62 -7.34
N SER A 122 -7.19 11.95 -7.28
CA SER A 122 -6.23 12.74 -8.06
C SER A 122 -4.79 12.35 -7.72
N TRP A 123 -4.48 12.11 -6.45
CA TRP A 123 -3.15 11.66 -6.05
C TRP A 123 -2.80 10.27 -6.59
N GLN A 124 -3.74 9.31 -6.52
CA GLN A 124 -3.56 7.97 -7.11
C GLN A 124 -3.31 8.05 -8.62
N VAL A 125 -4.07 8.89 -9.34
CA VAL A 125 -3.88 9.13 -10.78
C VAL A 125 -2.52 9.77 -11.07
N LEU A 126 -2.08 10.74 -10.27
CA LEU A 126 -0.76 11.36 -10.43
C LEU A 126 0.38 10.38 -10.15
N GLN A 127 0.24 9.52 -9.13
CA GLN A 127 1.23 8.49 -8.83
C GLN A 127 1.33 7.48 -9.98
N LEU A 128 0.20 6.97 -10.47
CA LEU A 128 0.15 6.07 -11.62
C LEU A 128 0.74 6.75 -12.87
N GLY A 129 0.35 8.01 -13.13
CA GLY A 129 0.84 8.80 -14.25
C GLY A 129 2.36 9.00 -14.22
N ARG A 130 2.94 9.27 -13.05
CA ARG A 130 4.41 9.38 -12.88
C ARG A 130 5.13 8.07 -13.17
N GLN A 131 4.56 6.94 -12.77
CA GLN A 131 5.16 5.63 -13.07
C GLN A 131 5.07 5.30 -14.56
N VAL A 132 3.92 5.55 -15.19
CA VAL A 132 3.76 5.40 -16.66
C VAL A 132 4.71 6.32 -17.41
N GLN A 133 4.89 7.57 -16.96
CA GLN A 133 5.85 8.51 -17.54
C GLN A 133 7.29 7.98 -17.43
N ARG A 134 7.67 7.38 -16.30
CA ARG A 134 9.00 6.77 -16.12
C ARG A 134 9.20 5.60 -17.09
N VAL A 135 8.21 4.74 -17.26
CA VAL A 135 8.25 3.62 -18.23
C VAL A 135 8.38 4.15 -19.66
N LEU A 136 7.61 5.18 -20.03
CA LEU A 136 7.65 5.78 -21.37
C LEU A 136 8.99 6.46 -21.63
N ALA A 137 9.55 7.16 -20.64
CA ALA A 137 10.88 7.76 -20.75
C ALA A 137 11.96 6.70 -20.96
N LEU A 138 11.89 5.58 -20.23
CA LEU A 138 12.79 4.43 -20.43
C LEU A 138 12.62 3.81 -21.82
N ALA A 139 11.39 3.65 -22.31
CA ALA A 139 11.11 3.13 -23.64
C ALA A 139 11.70 4.04 -24.74
N ARG A 140 11.52 5.36 -24.62
CA ARG A 140 12.12 6.33 -25.56
C ARG A 140 13.65 6.31 -25.53
N GLN A 141 14.25 6.22 -24.35
CA GLN A 141 15.71 6.08 -24.20
C GLN A 141 16.21 4.77 -24.81
N PHE A 142 15.42 3.71 -24.71
CA PHE A 142 15.76 2.41 -25.28
C PHE A 142 15.66 2.42 -26.82
N GLU A 143 14.60 3.00 -27.38
CA GLU A 143 14.45 3.14 -28.83
C GLU A 143 15.56 4.00 -29.44
N THR A 144 15.94 5.10 -28.78
CA THR A 144 17.08 5.93 -29.21
C THR A 144 18.39 5.16 -29.13
N ALA A 145 18.63 4.42 -28.04
CA ALA A 145 19.82 3.56 -27.93
C ALA A 145 19.87 2.45 -29.00
N ILE A 146 18.73 1.86 -29.38
CA ILE A 146 18.64 0.89 -30.48
C ILE A 146 18.90 1.58 -31.83
N ALA A 147 18.31 2.75 -32.06
CA ALA A 147 18.52 3.50 -33.29
C ALA A 147 20.01 3.88 -33.48
N ASP A 148 20.67 4.31 -32.41
CA ASP A 148 22.09 4.66 -32.40
C ASP A 148 23.00 3.45 -32.61
N SER A 149 22.57 2.26 -32.20
CA SER A 149 23.36 1.02 -32.35
C SER A 149 23.42 0.45 -33.78
N GLY A 150 22.63 0.98 -34.72
CA GLY A 150 22.54 0.45 -36.09
C GLY A 150 21.57 -0.73 -36.26
N LEU A 151 20.94 -1.20 -35.17
CA LEU A 151 19.84 -2.19 -35.20
C LEU A 151 18.46 -1.56 -35.51
N GLY A 152 18.41 -0.24 -35.69
CA GLY A 152 17.24 0.50 -36.13
C GLY A 152 17.04 0.46 -37.66
N ALA A 153 15.80 0.64 -38.11
CA ALA A 153 15.37 0.43 -39.50
C ALA A 153 15.87 1.45 -40.56
N GLY A 154 16.94 2.22 -40.30
CA GLY A 154 17.26 3.37 -41.18
C GLY A 154 18.70 3.86 -41.26
N ARG A 155 19.69 3.28 -40.56
CA ARG A 155 21.09 3.71 -40.69
C ARG A 155 22.04 2.52 -40.73
N VAL A 156 22.42 2.13 -41.94
CA VAL A 156 23.55 1.24 -42.22
C VAL A 156 24.81 2.09 -42.15
N GLY A 157 25.32 2.35 -40.94
CA GLY A 157 26.49 3.20 -40.79
C GLY A 157 26.95 3.34 -39.35
N LYS A 158 28.07 2.67 -39.05
CA LYS A 158 28.83 2.67 -37.78
C LYS A 158 28.04 2.13 -36.58
N GLU A 159 28.14 0.82 -36.37
CA GLU A 159 27.57 0.12 -35.23
C GLU A 159 28.24 0.60 -33.92
N ASP A 160 27.49 1.33 -33.10
CA ASP A 160 27.93 1.74 -31.78
C ASP A 160 27.61 0.64 -30.74
N HIS A 161 28.55 -0.29 -30.58
CA HIS A 161 28.47 -1.42 -29.64
C HIS A 161 28.27 -1.00 -28.19
N GLN A 162 28.75 0.21 -27.82
CA GLN A 162 28.51 0.80 -26.50
C GLN A 162 27.05 1.22 -26.32
N ALA A 163 26.34 1.60 -27.39
CA ALA A 163 24.92 1.90 -27.33
C ALA A 163 24.09 0.66 -26.99
N LEU A 164 24.50 -0.53 -27.44
CA LEU A 164 23.84 -1.80 -27.08
C LEU A 164 24.04 -2.19 -25.61
N VAL A 165 25.23 -1.92 -25.05
CA VAL A 165 25.46 -2.11 -23.61
C VAL A 165 24.62 -1.12 -22.78
N ARG A 166 24.35 0.09 -23.29
CA ARG A 166 23.39 1.01 -22.67
C ARG A 166 21.96 0.49 -22.79
N ALA A 167 21.56 0.00 -23.97
CA ALA A 167 20.23 -0.56 -24.21
C ALA A 167 19.92 -1.76 -23.29
N THR A 168 20.88 -2.66 -23.08
CA THR A 168 20.72 -3.79 -22.14
C THR A 168 20.53 -3.32 -20.69
N ARG A 169 21.26 -2.30 -20.24
CA ARG A 169 21.04 -1.71 -18.91
C ARG A 169 19.66 -1.08 -18.78
N LEU A 170 19.12 -0.49 -19.85
CA LEU A 170 17.75 0.04 -19.87
C LEU A 170 16.69 -1.07 -19.81
N ILE A 171 16.91 -2.23 -20.47
CA ILE A 171 16.05 -3.41 -20.32
C ILE A 171 16.06 -3.89 -18.86
N LEU A 172 17.22 -3.96 -18.23
CA LEU A 172 17.32 -4.35 -16.82
C LEU A 172 16.66 -3.34 -15.88
N ALA A 173 16.79 -2.04 -16.13
CA ALA A 173 16.10 -1.00 -15.39
C ALA A 173 14.57 -1.10 -15.54
N PHE A 174 14.07 -1.46 -16.73
CA PHE A 174 12.66 -1.75 -16.96
C PHE A 174 12.21 -3.00 -16.17
N ARG A 175 12.98 -4.08 -16.19
CA ARG A 175 12.70 -5.29 -15.39
C ARG A 175 12.71 -5.03 -13.88
N GLU A 176 13.53 -4.11 -13.40
CA GLU A 176 13.54 -3.68 -11.99
C GLU A 176 12.31 -2.84 -11.66
N LEU A 177 11.92 -1.92 -12.54
CA LEU A 177 10.69 -1.14 -12.38
C LEU A 177 9.47 -2.06 -12.33
N MET A 178 9.40 -3.04 -13.23
CA MET A 178 8.32 -4.04 -13.29
C MET A 178 8.36 -5.09 -12.16
N ALA A 179 9.44 -5.14 -11.38
CA ALA A 179 9.57 -6.00 -10.20
C ALA A 179 8.94 -5.43 -8.93
N THR A 180 8.80 -4.11 -8.89
CA THR A 180 8.32 -3.38 -7.71
C THR A 180 6.83 -3.71 -7.51
N PRO A 181 6.30 -3.82 -6.27
CA PRO A 181 4.88 -4.13 -6.05
C PRO A 181 3.90 -3.17 -6.75
N GLN A 182 4.31 -1.91 -6.95
CA GLN A 182 3.55 -0.90 -7.70
C GLN A 182 3.43 -1.23 -9.21
N ALA A 183 4.18 -2.21 -9.72
CA ALA A 183 4.13 -2.63 -11.10
C ALA A 183 2.87 -3.41 -11.46
N ALA A 184 2.17 -4.00 -10.48
CA ALA A 184 0.92 -4.71 -10.73
C ALA A 184 -0.17 -3.76 -11.26
N GLU A 185 -0.27 -2.55 -10.68
CA GLU A 185 -1.19 -1.51 -11.12
C GLU A 185 -0.78 -0.91 -12.47
N VAL A 186 0.53 -0.66 -12.65
CA VAL A 186 1.09 -0.10 -13.89
C VAL A 186 0.96 -1.09 -15.06
N GLY A 187 1.10 -2.39 -14.79
CA GLY A 187 0.98 -3.47 -15.78
C GLY A 187 -0.45 -3.71 -16.27
N GLN A 188 -1.47 -3.17 -15.59
CA GLN A 188 -2.86 -3.22 -16.07
C GLN A 188 -3.12 -2.22 -17.19
N VAL A 189 -2.32 -1.14 -17.28
CA VAL A 189 -2.46 -0.09 -18.29
C VAL A 189 -2.10 -0.64 -19.68
N ASN A 190 -3.03 -0.54 -20.63
CA ASN A 190 -2.86 -1.07 -21.99
C ASN A 190 -1.62 -0.54 -22.70
N LEU A 191 -1.28 0.75 -22.51
CA LEU A 191 -0.07 1.35 -23.08
C LEU A 191 1.21 0.69 -22.55
N VAL A 192 1.26 0.35 -21.26
CA VAL A 192 2.43 -0.31 -20.68
C VAL A 192 2.53 -1.75 -21.21
N LYS A 193 1.39 -2.44 -21.37
CA LYS A 193 1.36 -3.77 -22.00
C LYS A 193 1.86 -3.74 -23.45
N THR A 194 1.44 -2.75 -24.23
CA THR A 194 1.89 -2.63 -25.62
C THR A 194 3.37 -2.27 -25.72
N ILE A 195 3.86 -1.35 -24.88
CA ILE A 195 5.30 -1.02 -24.81
C ILE A 195 6.12 -2.23 -24.37
N ARG A 196 5.65 -2.99 -23.38
CA ARG A 196 6.33 -4.20 -22.92
C ARG A 196 6.52 -5.20 -24.05
N GLY A 197 5.45 -5.55 -24.77
CA GLY A 197 5.53 -6.52 -25.87
C GLY A 197 6.31 -5.98 -27.07
N ARG A 198 5.89 -4.84 -27.62
CA ARG A 198 6.41 -4.35 -28.92
C ARG A 198 7.78 -3.69 -28.84
N VAL A 199 8.12 -3.08 -27.71
CA VAL A 199 9.38 -2.34 -27.58
C VAL A 199 10.40 -3.17 -26.82
N PHE A 200 10.06 -3.61 -25.60
CA PHE A 200 11.03 -4.29 -24.75
C PHE A 200 11.23 -5.77 -25.11
N GLU A 201 10.17 -6.58 -25.29
CA GLU A 201 10.32 -8.01 -25.60
C GLU A 201 10.88 -8.21 -27.03
N ASP A 202 10.34 -7.51 -28.02
CA ASP A 202 10.88 -7.52 -29.40
C ASP A 202 12.30 -6.93 -29.47
N GLY A 203 12.57 -5.84 -28.75
CA GLY A 203 13.90 -5.21 -28.70
C GLY A 203 14.94 -6.09 -28.01
N GLU A 204 14.55 -6.77 -26.92
CA GLU A 204 15.39 -7.73 -26.23
C GLU A 204 15.77 -8.90 -27.14
N ALA A 205 14.80 -9.46 -27.89
CA ALA A 205 15.06 -10.53 -28.85
C ALA A 205 16.08 -10.10 -29.92
N ARG A 206 15.96 -8.88 -30.46
CA ARG A 206 16.91 -8.33 -31.44
C ARG A 206 18.32 -8.17 -30.87
N VAL A 207 18.43 -7.68 -29.64
CA VAL A 207 19.73 -7.50 -28.95
C VAL A 207 20.39 -8.84 -28.64
N LEU A 208 19.60 -9.84 -28.21
CA LEU A 208 20.09 -11.21 -28.00
C LEU A 208 20.56 -11.86 -29.29
N ASP A 209 19.80 -11.73 -30.37
CA ASP A 209 20.16 -12.29 -31.67
C ASP A 209 21.42 -11.65 -32.22
N PHE A 210 21.57 -10.33 -32.09
CA PHE A 210 22.81 -9.64 -32.43
C PHE A 210 23.99 -10.20 -31.64
N ALA A 211 23.91 -10.23 -30.31
CA ALA A 211 25.01 -10.69 -29.48
C ALA A 211 25.38 -12.17 -29.75
N ARG A 212 24.38 -13.03 -30.00
CA ARG A 212 24.61 -14.44 -30.39
C ARG A 212 25.29 -14.55 -31.75
N ARG A 213 24.89 -13.75 -32.75
CA ARG A 213 25.52 -13.72 -34.08
C ARG A 213 26.96 -13.22 -33.98
N THR A 214 27.22 -12.13 -33.25
CA THR A 214 28.56 -11.59 -33.06
C THR A 214 29.51 -12.59 -32.39
N VAL A 215 29.04 -13.39 -31.42
CA VAL A 215 29.84 -14.46 -30.81
C VAL A 215 30.08 -15.62 -31.79
N ARG A 216 29.10 -15.98 -32.61
CA ARG A 216 29.24 -17.07 -33.60
C ARG A 216 30.15 -16.71 -34.77
N GLU A 217 30.11 -15.45 -35.20
CA GLU A 217 30.88 -14.92 -36.32
C GLU A 217 32.27 -14.43 -35.90
N PHE A 218 32.65 -14.65 -34.64
CA PHE A 218 33.97 -14.24 -34.13
C PHE A 218 35.10 -14.87 -34.94
N SER A 219 35.86 -14.02 -35.61
CA SER A 219 37.06 -14.36 -36.36
C SER A 219 38.07 -13.22 -36.21
N THR A 220 39.30 -13.56 -35.82
CA THR A 220 40.44 -12.63 -35.75
C THR A 220 41.36 -12.78 -36.96
N SER A 221 41.19 -13.85 -37.75
CA SER A 221 41.96 -14.11 -38.97
C SER A 221 41.29 -13.49 -40.20
N SER A 222 41.82 -12.38 -40.71
CA SER A 222 41.60 -11.97 -42.10
C SER A 222 42.28 -13.00 -43.01
N SER A 223 41.49 -13.86 -43.66
CA SER A 223 41.99 -14.82 -44.65
C SER A 223 42.85 -14.12 -45.71
N PRO A 224 44.07 -14.57 -46.01
CA PRO A 224 44.94 -13.97 -47.04
C PRO A 224 44.53 -14.29 -48.48
N GLY A 225 43.30 -14.80 -48.72
CA GLY A 225 42.87 -15.31 -50.03
C GLY A 225 41.80 -14.51 -50.79
N GLY A 226 41.41 -13.32 -50.33
CA GLY A 226 40.39 -12.49 -50.98
C GLY A 226 41.02 -11.28 -51.67
N SER A 227 40.94 -11.25 -53.00
CA SER A 227 41.46 -10.20 -53.88
C SER A 227 40.76 -8.84 -53.71
N THR A 228 41.04 -8.12 -52.62
CA THR A 228 41.05 -6.64 -52.57
C THR A 228 41.78 -6.20 -51.29
N PRO A 229 42.86 -5.40 -51.34
CA PRO A 229 43.56 -4.95 -50.15
C PRO A 229 42.73 -3.86 -49.47
N SER A 230 41.82 -4.25 -48.57
CA SER A 230 41.23 -3.29 -47.64
C SER A 230 42.15 -3.15 -46.43
N ASN A 231 42.60 -1.93 -46.22
CA ASN A 231 43.66 -1.47 -45.33
C ASN A 231 43.28 -1.53 -43.83
N GLY A 232 42.81 -2.69 -43.33
CA GLY A 232 42.17 -2.86 -42.02
C GLY A 232 42.97 -3.65 -40.97
N THR A 233 44.30 -3.55 -40.94
CA THR A 233 45.19 -4.56 -40.31
C THR A 233 45.48 -4.43 -38.80
N PHE A 234 44.95 -3.45 -38.08
CA PHE A 234 45.03 -3.42 -36.59
C PHE A 234 43.76 -2.86 -35.96
N LYS A 235 43.27 -1.73 -36.49
CA LYS A 235 42.01 -1.09 -36.07
C LYS A 235 40.77 -1.98 -36.29
N GLY A 236 40.78 -2.83 -37.31
CA GLY A 236 39.69 -3.78 -37.55
C GLY A 236 39.66 -4.91 -36.53
N ASN A 237 40.83 -5.41 -36.12
CA ASN A 237 40.94 -6.50 -35.17
C ASN A 237 40.66 -6.04 -33.73
N GLU A 238 41.16 -4.86 -33.33
CA GLU A 238 40.80 -4.20 -32.07
C GLU A 238 39.31 -3.86 -32.02
N GLY A 239 38.77 -3.40 -33.16
CA GLY A 239 37.34 -3.27 -33.40
C GLY A 239 36.60 -4.56 -33.06
N ASN A 240 36.89 -5.66 -33.75
CA ASN A 240 36.25 -6.97 -33.52
C ASN A 240 36.37 -7.46 -32.07
N SER A 241 37.52 -7.24 -31.42
CA SER A 241 37.69 -7.56 -30.00
C SER A 241 36.75 -6.74 -29.11
N SER A 242 36.58 -5.44 -29.37
CA SER A 242 35.65 -4.58 -28.63
C SER A 242 34.17 -4.92 -28.89
N ARG A 243 33.83 -5.39 -30.10
CA ARG A 243 32.49 -5.91 -30.43
C ARG A 243 32.21 -7.18 -29.65
N PHE A 244 33.18 -8.10 -29.65
CA PHE A 244 33.09 -9.35 -28.92
C PHE A 244 32.94 -9.13 -27.42
N THR A 245 33.75 -8.26 -26.80
CA THR A 245 33.63 -7.97 -25.36
C THR A 245 32.27 -7.36 -25.02
N SER A 246 31.75 -6.47 -25.87
CA SER A 246 30.41 -5.91 -25.68
C SER A 246 29.29 -6.95 -25.82
N ALA A 247 29.42 -7.90 -26.76
CA ALA A 247 28.48 -9.00 -26.93
C ALA A 247 28.50 -9.96 -25.73
N CYS A 248 29.68 -10.25 -25.19
CA CYS A 248 29.82 -11.01 -23.95
C CYS A 248 29.16 -10.29 -22.77
N HIS A 249 29.37 -8.97 -22.63
CA HIS A 249 28.70 -8.18 -21.60
C HIS A 249 27.18 -8.19 -21.75
N ILE A 250 26.67 -8.09 -22.98
CA ILE A 250 25.23 -8.16 -23.27
C ILE A 250 24.66 -9.52 -22.87
N LEU A 251 25.29 -10.63 -23.28
CA LEU A 251 24.83 -11.99 -22.96
C LEU A 251 24.91 -12.30 -21.46
N TYR A 252 25.91 -11.76 -20.78
CA TYR A 252 26.07 -11.87 -19.33
C TYR A 252 25.04 -11.03 -18.56
N LEU A 253 24.71 -9.83 -19.04
CA LEU A 253 23.74 -8.95 -18.39
C LEU A 253 22.29 -9.38 -18.65
N LEU A 254 22.02 -10.04 -19.77
CA LEU A 254 20.67 -10.43 -20.16
C LEU A 254 20.33 -11.88 -19.81
N SER A 255 21.30 -12.67 -19.33
CA SER A 255 21.03 -14.02 -18.87
C SER A 255 20.00 -14.03 -17.74
N PRO A 256 19.08 -15.01 -17.74
CA PRO A 256 18.02 -15.08 -16.76
C PRO A 256 18.65 -15.23 -15.38
N ALA A 257 18.52 -14.22 -14.53
CA ALA A 257 18.78 -14.34 -13.10
C ALA A 257 17.46 -14.79 -12.45
N PRO A 258 17.28 -16.08 -12.13
CA PRO A 258 16.07 -16.54 -11.46
C PRO A 258 15.94 -15.80 -10.13
N ARG A 259 14.81 -15.10 -9.94
CA ARG A 259 14.43 -14.58 -8.63
C ARG A 259 13.80 -15.73 -7.85
N ILE A 260 14.60 -16.41 -7.05
CA ILE A 260 14.07 -17.35 -6.06
C ILE A 260 13.43 -16.49 -4.95
N ASP A 261 12.13 -16.70 -4.73
CA ASP A 261 11.34 -16.12 -3.62
C ASP A 261 11.35 -14.59 -3.47
N GLY A 262 11.42 -13.85 -4.59
CA GLY A 262 11.36 -12.38 -4.58
C GLY A 262 12.61 -11.68 -4.00
N ALA A 263 13.64 -12.45 -3.62
CA ALA A 263 14.93 -11.92 -3.21
C ALA A 263 15.89 -11.82 -4.42
N LYS A 264 16.77 -10.80 -4.41
CA LYS A 264 17.82 -10.64 -5.42
C LYS A 264 18.87 -11.76 -5.20
N MET A 265 19.17 -12.52 -6.24
CA MET A 265 20.16 -13.61 -6.21
C MET A 265 21.57 -13.06 -5.89
N THR A 266 22.34 -13.81 -5.12
CA THR A 266 23.74 -13.54 -4.75
C THR A 266 24.65 -13.71 -5.96
N GLN A 267 25.69 -12.88 -6.08
CA GLN A 267 26.63 -12.92 -7.21
C GLN A 267 27.38 -14.26 -7.39
N THR A 268 27.45 -15.09 -6.35
CA THR A 268 28.16 -16.37 -6.35
C THR A 268 27.40 -17.50 -7.03
N ASP A 269 26.07 -17.38 -7.11
CA ASP A 269 25.21 -18.48 -7.54
C ASP A 269 24.76 -18.28 -9.01
N PHE A 270 25.15 -17.14 -9.62
CA PHE A 270 24.70 -16.74 -10.94
C PHE A 270 25.46 -17.45 -12.06
N GLU A 271 24.74 -18.26 -12.83
CA GLU A 271 25.26 -18.91 -14.02
C GLU A 271 24.76 -18.19 -15.29
N PRO A 272 25.66 -17.64 -16.14
CA PRO A 272 25.26 -16.93 -17.36
C PRO A 272 24.92 -17.92 -18.48
N GLU A 273 23.73 -18.50 -18.43
CA GLU A 273 23.26 -19.53 -19.37
C GLU A 273 23.39 -19.11 -20.84
N TYR A 274 23.03 -17.87 -21.18
CA TYR A 274 23.08 -17.39 -22.57
C TYR A 274 24.49 -17.27 -23.11
N LEU A 275 25.46 -16.88 -22.27
CA LEU A 275 26.86 -16.80 -22.67
C LEU A 275 27.44 -18.21 -22.86
N LEU A 276 27.21 -19.09 -21.89
CA LEU A 276 27.70 -20.48 -21.93
C LEU A 276 27.14 -21.22 -23.16
N ARG A 277 25.84 -21.09 -23.43
CA ARG A 277 25.20 -21.71 -24.59
C ARG A 277 25.70 -21.15 -25.92
N ALA A 278 25.99 -19.84 -25.99
CA ALA A 278 26.55 -19.23 -27.20
C ALA A 278 27.99 -19.73 -27.47
N LEU A 279 28.83 -19.81 -26.44
CA LEU A 279 30.20 -20.32 -26.53
C LEU A 279 30.22 -21.82 -26.88
N GLN A 280 29.36 -22.62 -26.24
CA GLN A 280 29.22 -24.04 -26.55
C GLN A 280 28.79 -24.26 -28.01
N SER A 281 27.83 -23.48 -28.50
CA SER A 281 27.39 -23.52 -29.89
C SER A 281 28.50 -23.13 -30.88
N TYR A 282 29.33 -22.15 -30.53
CA TYR A 282 30.48 -21.76 -31.36
C TYR A 282 31.52 -22.89 -31.43
N LEU A 283 31.93 -23.45 -30.29
CA LEU A 283 32.91 -24.54 -30.24
C LEU A 283 32.43 -25.79 -30.98
N GLN A 284 31.17 -26.18 -30.80
CA GLN A 284 30.58 -27.31 -31.53
C GLN A 284 30.57 -27.07 -33.05
N SER A 285 30.23 -25.86 -33.48
CA SER A 285 30.26 -25.49 -34.91
C SER A 285 31.68 -25.50 -35.47
N ALA A 286 32.66 -25.00 -34.72
CA ALA A 286 34.06 -25.01 -35.12
C ALA A 286 34.61 -26.43 -35.24
N ILE A 287 34.31 -27.32 -34.27
CA ILE A 287 34.74 -28.73 -34.28
C ILE A 287 34.11 -29.48 -35.46
N THR A 288 32.79 -29.40 -35.62
CA THR A 288 32.06 -30.10 -36.70
C THR A 288 32.47 -29.64 -38.09
N SER A 289 32.68 -28.33 -38.27
CA SER A 289 33.14 -27.78 -39.55
C SER A 289 34.59 -28.16 -39.85
N SER A 290 35.46 -28.23 -38.83
CA SER A 290 36.87 -28.60 -39.01
C SER A 290 37.05 -30.10 -39.28
N SER A 291 36.29 -30.95 -38.59
CA SER A 291 36.30 -32.40 -38.85
C SER A 291 35.74 -32.73 -40.24
N ALA A 292 34.67 -32.05 -40.68
CA ALA A 292 34.13 -32.23 -42.03
C ALA A 292 35.08 -31.73 -43.12
N ALA A 293 35.80 -30.62 -42.89
CA ALA A 293 36.79 -30.11 -43.83
C ALA A 293 37.97 -31.07 -44.01
N ILE A 294 38.52 -31.61 -42.91
CA ILE A 294 39.58 -32.62 -42.95
C ILE A 294 39.08 -33.90 -43.64
N GLY A 295 37.87 -34.36 -43.32
CA GLY A 295 37.29 -35.56 -43.95
C GLY A 295 37.18 -35.44 -45.47
N ARG A 296 36.85 -34.26 -46.00
CA ARG A 296 36.84 -34.00 -47.45
C ARG A 296 38.24 -33.88 -48.04
N ALA A 297 39.15 -33.23 -47.33
CA ALA A 297 40.54 -33.04 -47.77
C ALA A 297 41.32 -34.35 -47.90
N LEU A 298 41.05 -35.31 -47.01
CA LEU A 298 41.63 -36.66 -47.09
C LEU A 298 41.17 -37.41 -48.36
N GLY A 299 39.98 -37.09 -48.89
CA GLY A 299 39.50 -37.61 -50.17
C GLY A 299 40.03 -36.86 -51.40
N GLN A 300 40.60 -35.67 -51.22
CA GLN A 300 41.11 -34.81 -52.30
C GLN A 300 42.45 -34.19 -51.89
N LEU A 301 43.52 -35.00 -51.95
CA LEU A 301 44.88 -34.66 -51.55
C LEU A 301 45.39 -33.24 -51.94
N PRO A 302 45.16 -32.71 -53.17
CA PRO A 302 45.62 -31.36 -53.51
C PRO A 302 44.94 -30.22 -52.73
N LEU A 303 43.82 -30.47 -52.04
CA LEU A 303 43.18 -29.50 -51.15
C LEU A 303 43.66 -29.60 -49.70
N LEU A 304 44.45 -30.61 -49.35
CA LEU A 304 44.89 -30.86 -47.97
C LEU A 304 45.60 -29.65 -47.37
N GLU A 305 46.62 -29.13 -48.05
CA GLU A 305 47.40 -27.96 -47.62
C GLU A 305 46.53 -26.72 -47.38
N ARG A 306 45.52 -26.51 -48.22
CA ARG A 306 44.60 -25.38 -48.05
C ARG A 306 43.71 -25.58 -46.82
N THR A 307 43.18 -26.79 -46.64
CA THR A 307 42.29 -27.09 -45.50
C THR A 307 43.03 -27.14 -44.16
N THR A 308 44.29 -27.58 -44.11
CA THR A 308 45.10 -27.56 -42.87
C THR A 308 45.38 -26.13 -42.43
N VAL A 309 45.66 -25.22 -43.38
CA VAL A 309 45.79 -23.78 -43.08
C VAL A 309 44.47 -23.21 -42.56
N GLU A 310 43.33 -23.51 -43.19
CA GLU A 310 42.01 -23.05 -42.73
C GLU A 310 41.63 -23.60 -41.34
N VAL A 311 41.95 -24.87 -41.05
CA VAL A 311 41.73 -25.46 -39.72
C VAL A 311 42.66 -24.88 -38.68
N SER A 312 43.94 -24.66 -39.02
CA SER A 312 44.91 -24.03 -38.12
C SER A 312 44.48 -22.61 -37.72
N ALA A 313 43.92 -21.84 -38.67
CA ALA A 313 43.36 -20.52 -38.42
C ALA A 313 42.17 -20.56 -37.45
N ARG A 314 41.32 -21.60 -37.52
CA ARG A 314 40.21 -21.80 -36.56
C ARG A 314 40.72 -22.16 -35.16
N CYS A 315 41.75 -23.01 -35.06
CA CYS A 315 42.41 -23.30 -33.78
C CYS A 315 43.03 -22.04 -33.16
N GLN A 316 43.67 -21.19 -33.97
CA GLN A 316 44.19 -19.90 -33.52
C GLN A 316 43.07 -18.98 -33.02
N ASN A 317 41.93 -18.89 -33.73
CA ASN A 317 40.77 -18.12 -33.29
C ASN A 317 40.25 -18.59 -31.91
N ILE A 318 40.28 -19.89 -31.61
CA ILE A 318 39.89 -20.45 -30.29
C ILE A 318 40.89 -20.03 -29.19
N VAL A 319 42.19 -20.08 -29.45
CA VAL A 319 43.20 -19.63 -28.48
C VAL A 319 43.06 -18.13 -28.21
N VAL A 320 42.83 -17.33 -29.25
CA VAL A 320 42.58 -15.89 -29.09
C VAL A 320 41.31 -15.65 -28.26
N LEU A 321 40.24 -16.40 -28.52
CA LEU A 321 39.01 -16.35 -27.73
C LEU A 321 39.26 -16.63 -26.24
N GLU A 322 40.06 -17.64 -25.90
CA GLU A 322 40.43 -17.96 -24.52
C GLU A 322 41.18 -16.81 -23.86
N THR A 323 42.17 -16.23 -24.55
CA THR A 323 42.92 -15.08 -24.02
C THR A 323 42.05 -13.83 -23.83
N LEU A 324 41.03 -13.63 -24.67
CA LEU A 324 40.08 -12.53 -24.54
C LEU A 324 39.10 -12.77 -23.39
N LEU A 325 38.56 -13.99 -23.25
CA LEU A 325 37.69 -14.35 -22.13
C LEU A 325 38.41 -14.22 -20.80
N GLY A 326 39.70 -14.58 -20.73
CA GLY A 326 40.54 -14.37 -19.54
C GLY A 326 40.78 -12.90 -19.17
N ARG A 327 40.59 -11.97 -20.12
CA ARG A 327 40.75 -10.51 -19.92
C ARG A 327 39.43 -9.79 -19.62
N ILE A 328 38.28 -10.40 -19.88
CA ILE A 328 36.97 -9.76 -19.67
C ILE A 328 36.61 -9.86 -18.19
N THR A 329 36.56 -8.72 -17.51
CA THR A 329 36.02 -8.63 -16.13
C THR A 329 34.50 -8.65 -16.15
N ALA A 330 33.88 -9.47 -15.31
CA ALA A 330 32.42 -9.54 -15.21
C ALA A 330 31.84 -8.16 -14.82
N PRO A 331 30.97 -7.55 -15.65
CA PRO A 331 30.37 -6.26 -15.33
C PRO A 331 29.39 -6.40 -14.16
N ALA A 332 29.31 -5.36 -13.31
CA ALA A 332 28.39 -5.33 -12.18
C ALA A 332 26.94 -5.48 -12.67
N HIS A 333 26.28 -6.58 -12.28
CA HIS A 333 24.92 -6.90 -12.68
C HIS A 333 23.93 -6.15 -11.76
N PRO A 334 23.11 -5.21 -12.27
CA PRO A 334 22.24 -4.37 -11.45
C PRO A 334 21.11 -5.14 -10.73
N LEU A 335 20.80 -6.36 -11.21
CA LEU A 335 19.80 -7.23 -10.57
C LEU A 335 20.36 -8.16 -9.48
N LEU A 336 21.70 -8.25 -9.34
CA LEU A 336 22.33 -9.09 -8.31
C LEU A 336 22.63 -8.23 -7.08
N GLN A 337 22.40 -8.79 -5.89
CA GLN A 337 22.81 -8.11 -4.66
C GLN A 337 24.35 -8.15 -4.59
N PRO A 338 25.04 -7.00 -4.41
CA PRO A 338 26.49 -7.02 -4.28
C PRO A 338 26.84 -7.87 -3.06
N ALA A 339 27.76 -8.83 -3.22
CA ALA A 339 28.26 -9.61 -2.11
C ALA A 339 28.80 -8.63 -1.06
N ALA A 340 28.27 -8.70 0.17
CA ALA A 340 28.76 -7.88 1.27
C ALA A 340 30.28 -8.07 1.40
N PRO A 341 31.06 -6.99 1.65
CA PRO A 341 32.49 -7.14 1.89
C PRO A 341 32.67 -8.06 3.08
N ARG A 342 33.39 -9.18 2.88
CA ARG A 342 33.80 -10.07 3.96
C ARG A 342 34.66 -9.25 4.92
N HIS A 343 34.05 -8.72 5.98
CA HIS A 343 34.76 -8.16 7.12
C HIS A 343 35.67 -9.26 7.65
N ARG A 344 36.97 -9.12 7.39
CA ARG A 344 38.04 -9.98 7.90
C ARG A 344 37.98 -9.86 9.43
N ARG A 345 37.25 -10.78 10.08
CA ARG A 345 37.28 -10.96 11.54
C ARG A 345 38.73 -11.19 11.91
N LEU A 346 39.32 -10.25 12.62
CA LEU A 346 40.54 -10.50 13.38
C LEU A 346 40.17 -11.52 14.46
N GLU A 347 40.72 -12.73 14.34
CA GLU A 347 40.75 -13.68 15.43
C GLU A 347 41.55 -13.09 16.60
N PRO A 348 41.08 -13.22 17.85
CA PRO A 348 41.92 -12.98 19.01
C PRO A 348 42.70 -14.26 19.30
N THR A 349 43.96 -14.31 18.88
CA THR A 349 44.90 -15.32 19.39
C THR A 349 45.27 -14.97 20.83
N ALA A 350 45.05 -15.95 21.72
CA ALA A 350 45.46 -15.89 23.11
C ALA A 350 46.99 -15.91 23.23
N ALA A 351 47.53 -15.04 24.09
CA ALA A 351 48.52 -15.33 25.15
C ALA A 351 49.42 -14.12 25.44
N HIS A 352 49.24 -13.47 26.60
CA HIS A 352 50.28 -13.46 27.65
C HIS A 352 49.78 -12.70 28.89
N GLY A 353 49.82 -13.37 30.05
CA GLY A 353 49.41 -12.80 31.31
C GLY A 353 50.42 -11.82 31.90
N ARG A 354 49.92 -10.91 32.74
CA ARG A 354 50.62 -10.47 33.93
C ARG A 354 49.63 -10.01 35.00
N ARG A 355 49.63 -10.77 36.10
CA ARG A 355 49.05 -10.47 37.42
C ARG A 355 49.42 -9.06 37.91
N LYS A 356 48.45 -8.38 38.56
CA LYS A 356 48.55 -7.72 39.89
C LYS A 356 47.15 -7.15 40.21
N LYS A 357 46.39 -7.80 41.10
CA LYS A 357 46.21 -7.50 42.55
C LYS A 357 45.49 -6.16 42.85
N GLN A 358 44.31 -6.32 43.47
CA GLN A 358 43.76 -5.58 44.62
C GLN A 358 43.26 -4.13 44.48
N HIS A 359 41.92 -3.97 44.59
CA HIS A 359 41.17 -3.20 45.61
C HIS A 359 39.77 -2.88 45.02
N LYS A 360 38.66 -3.50 45.45
CA LYS A 360 37.87 -3.32 46.70
C LYS A 360 37.50 -1.86 46.98
N THR A 361 36.25 -1.49 46.60
CA THR A 361 35.23 -0.62 47.23
C THR A 361 34.32 -0.11 46.10
N GLY A 362 33.01 -0.30 46.06
CA GLY A 362 32.01 -0.26 47.12
C GLY A 362 31.22 1.04 46.97
N ARG A 363 29.88 0.91 46.93
CA ARG A 363 28.82 1.93 46.93
C ARG A 363 28.41 2.56 45.59
N GLU A 364 27.19 3.03 45.38
CA GLU A 364 25.83 2.86 45.93
C GLU A 364 25.00 3.96 45.22
N LYS A 365 23.70 3.72 45.01
CA LYS A 365 22.64 4.72 44.77
C LYS A 365 22.46 5.30 43.35
N GLN A 366 21.49 4.67 42.67
CA GLN A 366 20.33 5.31 42.01
C GLN A 366 19.62 6.35 42.91
N PRO A 367 18.67 7.16 42.41
CA PRO A 367 17.94 7.05 41.14
C PRO A 367 18.16 8.17 40.12
#